data_AF-A5UUW8-F1
#
_entry.id   AF-A5UUW8-F1
#
_cell.length_a   1.000
_cell.length_b   1.000
_cell.length_c   1.000
_cell.angle_alpha   90.00
_cell.angle_beta   90.00
_cell.angle_gamma   90.00
#
_symmetry.space_group_name_H-M   'P 1'
#
loop_
_entity.id
_entity.type
_entity.pdbx_description
1 polymer ?
#
loop_
_entity_poly.entity_id
_entity_poly.type
_entity_poly.pdbx_seq_one_letter_code
_entity_poly.pdbx_strand_id
1 'polypeptide(L)'
;MNEWTIRLIVALIFAAILAYQARGAVGRPMTRRAYTLGATAFLAFAALNLALATGAGFGIIQIVLGILAVGLLFYAVVSLLMGARAGEMRRGQESAAKMIEEFKRRSERREEG
;
A
#
# COMPACT_ATOMS: atom_id res chain seq x y z
N MET A 1 -15.64 -5.99 26.43
CA MET A 1 -14.36 -5.89 25.72
C MET A 1 -13.93 -4.44 25.77
N ASN A 2 -12.70 -4.11 26.21
CA ASN A 2 -12.30 -2.71 26.35
C ASN A 2 -12.03 -2.08 24.96
N GLU A 3 -12.07 -0.75 24.88
CA GLU A 3 -11.86 -0.02 23.63
C GLU A 3 -10.50 -0.34 22.98
N TRP A 4 -9.45 -0.46 23.78
CA TRP A 4 -8.09 -0.80 23.35
C TRP A 4 -8.01 -2.20 22.71
N THR A 5 -8.76 -3.17 23.23
CA THR A 5 -8.86 -4.54 22.71
C THR A 5 -9.56 -4.53 21.35
N ILE A 6 -10.61 -3.74 21.18
CA ILE A 6 -11.29 -3.60 19.89
C ILE A 6 -10.32 -3.00 18.85
N ARG A 7 -9.63 -1.91 19.21
CA ARG A 7 -8.63 -1.27 18.34
C ARG A 7 -7.47 -2.20 17.99
N LEU A 8 -6.99 -3.00 18.94
CA LEU A 8 -5.99 -4.04 18.73
C LEU A 8 -6.45 -5.06 17.68
N ILE A 9 -7.66 -5.63 17.85
CA ILE A 9 -8.19 -6.65 16.94
C ILE A 9 -8.34 -6.06 15.53
N VAL A 10 -8.92 -4.86 15.41
CA VAL A 10 -9.06 -4.17 14.12
C VAL A 10 -7.70 -3.95 13.46
N ALA A 11 -6.70 -3.49 14.22
CA ALA A 11 -5.35 -3.28 13.70
C ALA A 11 -4.72 -4.56 13.16
N LEU A 12 -4.86 -5.68 13.88
CA LEU A 12 -4.35 -6.98 13.46
C LEU A 12 -5.04 -7.48 12.18
N ILE A 13 -6.36 -7.26 12.05
CA ILE A 13 -7.10 -7.60 10.83
C ILE A 13 -6.55 -6.82 9.63
N PHE A 14 -6.38 -5.52 9.77
CA PHE A 14 -5.80 -4.69 8.70
C PHE A 14 -4.37 -5.10 8.36
N ALA A 15 -3.53 -5.37 9.38
CA ALA A 15 -2.17 -5.86 9.16
C ALA A 15 -2.15 -7.18 8.37
N ALA A 16 -3.03 -8.14 8.73
CA ALA A 16 -3.14 -9.41 8.03
C ALA A 16 -3.60 -9.25 6.59
N ILE A 17 -4.62 -8.42 6.33
CA ILE A 17 -5.12 -8.13 4.99
C ILE A 17 -4.01 -7.50 4.13
N LEU A 18 -3.29 -6.52 4.67
CA LEU A 18 -2.22 -5.84 3.94
C LEU A 18 -1.02 -6.76 3.69
N ALA A 19 -0.64 -7.59 4.66
CA ALA A 19 0.39 -8.62 4.48
C ALA A 19 0.00 -9.64 3.40
N TYR A 20 -1.28 -10.02 3.33
CA TYR A 20 -1.80 -10.88 2.29
C TYR A 20 -1.75 -10.19 0.91
N GLN A 21 -2.20 -8.93 0.82
CA GLN A 21 -2.12 -8.15 -0.42
C GLN A 21 -0.68 -7.91 -0.90
N ALA A 22 0.28 -7.77 0.02
CA ALA A 22 1.70 -7.66 -0.31
C ALA A 22 2.24 -8.93 -0.98
N ARG A 23 1.72 -10.11 -0.64
CA ARG A 23 2.07 -11.38 -1.29
C ARG A 23 1.46 -11.49 -2.69
N GLY A 24 0.23 -11.00 -2.89
CA GLY A 24 -0.46 -11.01 -4.17
C GLY A 24 0.03 -9.97 -5.19
N ALA A 25 0.76 -8.94 -4.75
CA ALA A 25 1.26 -7.85 -5.61
C ALA A 25 2.52 -8.20 -6.44
N VAL A 26 2.62 -9.45 -6.92
CA VAL A 26 3.74 -9.93 -7.77
C VAL A 26 3.70 -9.17 -9.11
N GLY A 27 4.76 -8.42 -9.43
CA GLY A 27 4.84 -7.57 -10.64
C GLY A 27 4.56 -6.08 -10.43
N ARG A 28 4.19 -5.65 -9.21
CA ARG A 28 4.03 -4.23 -8.83
C ARG A 28 4.86 -3.89 -7.59
N PRO A 29 6.19 -3.66 -7.74
CA PRO A 29 7.10 -3.52 -6.61
C PRO A 29 6.76 -2.33 -5.70
N MET A 30 6.27 -1.22 -6.27
CA MET A 30 5.85 -0.04 -5.51
C MET A 30 4.64 -0.35 -4.62
N THR A 31 3.62 -1.02 -5.18
CA THR A 31 2.40 -1.39 -4.46
C THR A 31 2.68 -2.42 -3.37
N ARG A 32 3.56 -3.40 -3.66
CA ARG A 32 4.03 -4.36 -2.66
C ARG A 32 4.70 -3.68 -1.47
N ARG A 33 5.58 -2.70 -1.71
CA ARG A 33 6.22 -1.91 -0.64
C ARG A 33 5.18 -1.16 0.18
N ALA A 34 4.22 -0.50 -0.47
CA ALA A 34 3.17 0.24 0.22
C ALA A 34 2.32 -0.66 1.14
N TYR A 35 1.90 -1.84 0.67
CA TYR A 35 1.20 -2.81 1.51
C TYR A 35 2.04 -3.33 2.67
N THR A 36 3.34 -3.59 2.43
CA THR A 36 4.25 -4.05 3.49
C THR A 36 4.39 -2.98 4.58
N LEU A 37 4.59 -1.72 4.18
CA LEU A 37 4.71 -0.59 5.09
C LEU A 37 3.42 -0.32 5.86
N GLY A 38 2.26 -0.41 5.19
CA GLY A 38 0.96 -0.33 5.84
C GLY A 38 0.77 -1.45 6.87
N ALA A 39 1.12 -2.69 6.53
CA ALA A 39 1.04 -3.82 7.47
C ALA A 39 1.93 -3.59 8.69
N THR A 40 3.15 -3.10 8.51
CA THR A 40 4.05 -2.73 9.61
C THR A 40 3.48 -1.61 10.47
N ALA A 41 2.86 -0.59 9.87
CA ALA A 41 2.19 0.50 10.60
C ALA A 41 1.07 -0.04 11.52
N PHE A 42 0.22 -0.91 10.97
CA PHE A 42 -0.86 -1.53 11.74
C PHE A 42 -0.36 -2.49 12.82
N LEU A 43 0.77 -3.17 12.61
CA LEU A 43 1.42 -3.96 13.66
C LEU A 43 1.99 -3.09 14.79
N ALA A 44 2.62 -1.96 14.45
CA ALA A 44 3.10 -1.00 15.46
C ALA A 44 1.92 -0.41 16.26
N PHE A 45 0.82 -0.09 15.59
CA PHE A 45 -0.41 0.36 16.23
C PHE A 45 -1.06 -0.74 17.09
N ALA A 46 -1.05 -1.99 16.64
CA ALA A 46 -1.48 -3.14 17.44
C ALA A 46 -0.64 -3.28 18.71
N ALA A 47 0.70 -3.22 18.60
CA ALA A 47 1.60 -3.27 19.75
C ALA A 47 1.34 -2.15 20.76
N LEU A 48 1.08 -0.93 20.28
CA LEU A 48 0.69 0.21 21.12
C LEU A 48 -0.61 -0.07 21.89
N ASN A 49 -1.65 -0.56 21.20
CA ASN A 49 -2.95 -0.84 21.83
C ASN A 49 -2.89 -2.04 22.77
N LEU A 50 -2.05 -3.04 22.49
CA LEU A 50 -1.79 -4.15 23.40
C LEU A 50 -1.16 -3.66 24.71
N ALA A 51 -0.15 -2.77 24.62
CA ALA A 51 0.47 -2.16 25.79
C ALA A 51 -0.53 -1.35 26.63
N LEU A 52 -1.42 -0.60 26.00
CA LEU A 52 -2.49 0.12 26.69
C LEU A 52 -3.53 -0.82 27.31
N ALA A 53 -3.88 -1.90 26.62
CA ALA A 53 -4.83 -2.90 27.12
C ALA A 53 -4.30 -3.67 28.35
N THR A 54 -2.97 -3.84 28.46
CA THR A 54 -2.32 -4.45 29.64
C THR A 54 -2.07 -3.45 30.78
N GLY A 55 -2.50 -2.19 30.63
CA GLY A 55 -2.37 -1.16 31.67
C GLY A 55 -0.96 -0.58 31.78
N ALA A 56 -0.12 -0.74 30.75
CA ALA A 56 1.19 -0.09 30.72
C ALA A 56 1.00 1.45 30.71
N GLY A 57 1.63 2.13 31.66
CA GLY A 57 1.54 3.59 31.79
C GLY A 57 2.04 4.34 30.55
N PHE A 58 1.55 5.57 30.38
CA PHE A 58 1.98 6.45 29.30
C PHE A 58 3.45 6.82 29.44
N GLY A 59 4.29 6.28 28.56
CA GLY A 59 5.74 6.47 28.58
C GLY A 59 6.32 6.72 27.18
N ILE A 60 7.61 6.99 27.12
CA ILE A 60 8.36 7.34 25.89
C ILE A 60 8.12 6.33 24.76
N ILE A 61 8.02 5.02 25.09
CA ILE A 61 7.78 3.95 24.12
C ILE A 61 6.45 4.14 23.37
N GLN A 62 5.40 4.58 24.06
CA GLN A 62 4.08 4.77 23.45
C GLN A 62 4.06 5.98 22.51
N ILE A 63 4.79 7.05 22.87
CA ILE A 63 4.97 8.23 22.03
C ILE A 63 5.71 7.85 20.75
N VAL A 64 6.82 7.11 20.88
CA VAL A 64 7.62 6.64 19.73
C VAL A 64 6.80 5.72 18.83
N LEU A 65 6.05 4.77 19.40
CA LEU A 65 5.15 3.88 18.64
C LEU A 65 4.03 4.66 17.94
N GLY A 66 3.46 5.67 18.59
CA GLY A 66 2.45 6.54 18.00
C GLY A 66 2.99 7.31 16.78
N ILE A 67 4.14 7.97 16.93
CA ILE A 67 4.80 8.71 15.85
C ILE A 67 5.16 7.76 14.69
N LEU A 68 5.73 6.59 14.99
CA LEU A 68 6.04 5.56 14.00
C LEU A 68 4.80 5.09 13.24
N ALA A 69 3.71 4.79 13.95
CA ALA A 69 2.46 4.34 13.34
C ALA A 69 1.90 5.40 12.38
N VAL A 70 1.84 6.67 12.81
CA VAL A 70 1.36 7.78 11.98
C VAL A 70 2.29 8.01 10.78
N GLY A 71 3.61 8.03 10.99
CA GLY A 71 4.60 8.23 9.93
C GLY A 71 4.56 7.11 8.87
N LEU A 72 4.49 5.86 9.30
CA LEU A 72 4.38 4.71 8.41
C LEU A 72 3.05 4.71 7.64
N LEU A 73 1.94 5.09 8.29
CA LEU A 73 0.64 5.22 7.64
C LEU A 73 0.68 6.29 6.55
N PHE A 74 1.25 7.45 6.85
CA PHE A 74 1.36 8.55 5.90
C PHE A 74 2.22 8.16 4.69
N TYR A 75 3.36 7.50 4.95
CA TYR A 75 4.23 7.01 3.89
C TYR A 75 3.58 5.92 3.03
N ALA A 76 2.80 5.02 3.65
CA ALA A 76 2.03 4.01 2.91
C ALA A 76 1.00 4.65 1.97
N VAL A 77 0.27 5.68 2.43
CA VAL A 77 -0.69 6.44 1.60
C VAL A 77 0.02 7.13 0.44
N VAL A 78 1.11 7.84 0.69
CA VAL A 78 1.90 8.51 -0.37
C VAL A 78 2.41 7.50 -1.39
N SER A 79 2.92 6.35 -0.94
CA SER A 79 3.43 5.30 -1.81
C SER A 79 2.33 4.65 -2.66
N LEU A 80 1.10 4.52 -2.14
CA LEU A 80 -0.05 4.06 -2.90
C LEU A 80 -0.46 5.08 -3.97
N LEU A 81 -0.50 6.37 -3.63
CA LEU A 81 -0.84 7.45 -4.57
C LEU A 81 0.18 7.54 -5.72
N MET A 82 1.47 7.42 -5.41
CA MET A 82 2.52 7.36 -6.44
C MET A 82 2.40 6.12 -7.32
N GLY A 83 2.10 4.95 -6.72
CA GLY A 83 1.86 3.71 -7.45
C GLY A 83 0.62 3.76 -8.36
N ALA A 84 -0.44 4.46 -7.94
CA ALA A 84 -1.63 4.69 -8.75
C ALA A 84 -1.31 5.55 -9.98
N ARG A 85 -0.64 6.69 -9.78
CA ARG A 85 -0.20 7.56 -10.90
C ARG A 85 0.72 6.84 -11.88
N ALA A 86 1.67 6.04 -11.38
CA ALA A 86 2.56 5.25 -12.24
C ALA A 86 1.81 4.15 -13.01
N GLY A 87 0.78 3.55 -12.40
CA GLY A 87 -0.09 2.57 -13.05
C GLY A 87 -0.98 3.16 -14.14
N GLU A 88 -1.43 4.40 -13.97
CA GLU A 88 -2.17 5.16 -14.99
C GLU A 88 -1.26 5.53 -16.17
N MET A 89 -0.04 6.02 -15.91
CA MET A 89 0.94 6.33 -16.96
C MET A 89 1.31 5.09 -17.79
N ARG A 90 1.45 3.93 -17.16
CA ARG A 90 1.76 2.67 -17.88
C ARG A 90 0.62 2.19 -18.77
N ARG A 91 -0.64 2.37 -18.35
CA ARG A 91 -1.81 2.13 -19.22
C ARG A 91 -1.87 3.13 -20.39
N GLY A 92 -1.51 4.38 -20.14
CA GLY A 92 -1.37 5.39 -21.20
C GLY A 92 -0.31 5.01 -22.24
N GLN A 93 0.84 4.50 -21.78
CA GLN A 93 1.92 4.03 -22.67
C GLN A 93 1.54 2.77 -23.45
N GLU A 94 0.89 1.78 -22.83
CA GLU A 94 0.39 0.58 -23.52
C GLU A 94 -0.68 0.94 -24.57
N SER A 95 -1.55 1.92 -24.29
CA SER A 95 -2.54 2.40 -25.26
C SER A 95 -1.90 3.19 -26.41
N ALA A 96 -0.88 4.00 -26.13
CA ALA A 96 -0.14 4.74 -27.15
C ALA A 96 0.65 3.79 -28.06
N ALA A 97 1.30 2.77 -27.49
CA ALA A 97 2.02 1.74 -28.24
C ALA A 97 1.09 0.96 -29.19
N LYS A 98 -0.10 0.57 -28.73
CA LYS A 98 -1.11 -0.07 -29.58
C LYS A 98 -1.60 0.81 -30.72
N MET A 99 -1.80 2.11 -30.47
CA MET A 99 -2.18 3.05 -31.54
C MET A 99 -1.08 3.20 -32.59
N ILE A 100 0.19 3.24 -32.19
CA ILE A 100 1.33 3.31 -33.11
C ILE A 100 1.42 2.03 -33.96
N GLU A 101 1.21 0.87 -33.35
CA GLU A 101 1.21 -0.43 -34.03
C GLU A 101 0.06 -0.54 -35.05
N GLU A 102 -1.13 -0.05 -34.70
CA GLU A 102 -2.26 0.02 -35.64
C GLU A 102 -2.02 1.01 -36.79
N PHE A 103 -1.40 2.15 -36.52
CA PHE A 103 -1.01 3.10 -37.56
C PHE A 103 0.00 2.50 -38.54
N LYS A 104 1.02 1.81 -38.01
CA LYS A 104 2.02 1.13 -38.83
C LYS A 104 1.39 0.05 -39.72
N ARG A 105 0.49 -0.78 -39.17
CA ARG A 105 -0.28 -1.78 -39.93
C ARG A 105 -1.21 -1.19 -41.00
N ARG A 106 -1.71 0.02 -40.80
CA ARG A 106 -2.53 0.74 -41.80
C ARG A 106 -1.67 1.36 -42.90
N SER A 107 -0.45 1.79 -42.57
CA SER A 107 0.54 2.29 -43.52
C SER A 107 1.01 1.18 -44.46
N GLU A 108 1.40 0.03 -43.90
CA GLU A 108 1.87 -1.13 -44.68
C GLU A 108 0.79 -1.64 -45.65
N ARG A 109 -0.48 -1.67 -45.22
CA ARG A 109 -1.62 -2.03 -46.09
C ARG A 109 -1.96 -1.00 -47.17
N ARG A 110 -1.46 0.23 -47.08
CA ARG A 110 -1.63 1.26 -48.11
C ARG A 110 -0.49 1.30 -49.13
N GLU A 111 0.68 0.75 -48.78
CA GLU A 111 1.83 0.66 -49.69
C GLU A 111 1.79 -0.61 -50.55
N GLU A 112 1.02 -1.63 -50.14
CA GLU A 112 0.85 -2.90 -50.87
C GLU A 112 -0.36 -2.94 -51.84
N GLY A 113 -1.11 -1.83 -52.00
CA GLY A 113 -2.27 -1.73 -52.90
C GLY A 113 -2.11 -0.62 -53.93
#